data_AF-A0A654U3H4-F1
#
_entry.id   AF-A0A654U3H4-F1
#
_cell.length_a   1.000
_cell.length_b   1.000
_cell.length_c   1.000
_cell.angle_alpha   90.00
_cell.angle_beta   90.00
_cell.angle_gamma   90.00
#
_symmetry.space_group_name_H-M   'P 1'
#
loop_
_entity.id
_entity.type
_entity.pdbx_description
1 polymer ?
#
loop_
_entity_poly.entity_id
_entity_poly.type
_entity_poly.pdbx_seq_one_letter_code
_entity_poly.pdbx_strand_id
1 'polypeptide(L)'
;MSRMVDTMGDLLTARRHFDRAMTIKNGQGCVAALPEFVAATEADPSMADAWLGRIACGDRDLASLKQLNAHSEWLHRETTRIGRTLAAEVQLGPSIGITVTDASQVGLALSSALTIAGEYAKADALLANRELLDS
;
A
#
# COMPACT_ATOMS: atom_id res chain seq x y z
N MET A 1 22.94 7.84 -19.23
CA MET A 1 23.51 7.85 -17.86
C MET A 1 22.74 8.76 -16.89
N SER A 2 22.11 9.86 -17.32
CA SER A 2 21.31 10.75 -16.43
C SER A 2 20.10 10.05 -15.77
N ARG A 3 19.26 9.37 -16.56
CA ARG A 3 17.99 8.77 -16.09
C ARG A 3 18.15 7.68 -15.00
N MET A 4 19.28 6.98 -14.98
CA MET A 4 19.55 5.91 -14.00
C MET A 4 20.04 6.46 -12.66
N VAL A 5 20.70 7.62 -12.66
CA VAL A 5 21.13 8.31 -11.44
C VAL A 5 19.93 8.97 -10.76
N ASP A 6 19.01 9.54 -11.54
CA ASP A 6 17.75 10.12 -11.04
C ASP A 6 16.88 9.05 -10.36
N THR A 7 16.64 7.90 -11.01
CA THR A 7 15.88 6.78 -10.41
C THR A 7 16.51 6.23 -9.13
N MET A 8 17.84 6.20 -9.06
CA MET A 8 18.54 5.75 -7.85
C MET A 8 18.47 6.77 -6.71
N GLY A 9 18.47 8.07 -7.03
CA GLY A 9 18.27 9.16 -6.07
C GLY A 9 16.85 9.21 -5.50
N ASP A 10 15.86 8.93 -6.35
CA ASP A 10 14.45 8.86 -5.99
C ASP A 10 14.18 7.69 -5.03
N LEU A 11 14.72 6.50 -5.32
CA LEU A 11 14.60 5.34 -4.43
C LEU A 11 15.23 5.59 -3.06
N LEU A 12 16.43 6.17 -2.99
CA LEU A 12 17.08 6.49 -1.71
C LEU A 12 16.26 7.52 -0.90
N THR A 13 15.64 8.47 -1.57
CA THR A 13 14.77 9.46 -0.94
C THR A 13 13.50 8.80 -0.40
N ALA A 14 12.85 7.95 -1.20
CA ALA A 14 11.68 7.20 -0.79
C ALA A 14 11.96 6.32 0.44
N ARG A 15 13.11 5.63 0.47
CA ARG A 15 13.54 4.80 1.60
C ARG A 15 13.71 5.59 2.89
N ARG A 16 14.30 6.79 2.82
CA ARG A 16 14.44 7.66 4.00
C ARG A 16 13.09 8.05 4.57
N HIS A 17 12.14 8.42 3.71
CA HIS A 17 10.78 8.75 4.12
C HIS A 17 10.06 7.53 4.72
N PHE A 18 10.16 6.36 4.08
CA PHE A 18 9.57 5.12 4.60
C PHE A 18 10.11 4.74 5.99
N ASP A 19 11.43 4.76 6.18
CA ASP A 19 12.07 4.41 7.46
C ASP A 19 11.66 5.38 8.58
N ARG A 20 11.55 6.67 8.24
CA ARG A 20 11.07 7.71 9.15
C ARG A 20 9.60 7.49 9.49
N ALA A 21 8.75 7.21 8.50
CA ALA A 21 7.34 6.92 8.70
C ALA A 21 7.15 5.73 9.67
N MET A 22 7.91 4.65 9.49
CA MET A 22 7.87 3.47 10.37
C MET A 22 8.33 3.77 11.80
N THR A 23 9.28 4.68 11.96
CA THR A 23 9.74 5.15 13.28
C THR A 23 8.67 6.00 13.97
N ILE A 24 8.11 6.98 13.25
CA ILE A 24 7.05 7.87 13.74
C ILE A 24 5.79 7.06 14.07
N LYS A 25 5.38 6.12 13.23
CA LYS A 25 4.20 5.28 13.45
C LYS A 25 4.29 4.53 14.78
N ASN A 26 5.45 3.97 15.10
CA ASN A 26 5.65 3.22 16.35
C ASN A 26 5.75 4.11 17.60
N GLY A 27 6.19 5.37 17.48
CA GLY A 27 6.36 6.27 18.62
C GLY A 27 5.20 7.25 18.84
N GLN A 28 4.71 7.85 17.75
CA GLN A 28 3.77 8.98 17.73
C GLN A 28 2.43 8.63 17.07
N GLY A 29 2.32 7.46 16.43
CA GLY A 29 1.09 6.94 15.85
C GLY A 29 0.87 7.28 14.37
N CYS A 30 -0.20 6.71 13.82
CA CYS A 30 -0.50 6.72 12.39
C CYS A 30 -0.66 8.11 11.78
N VAL A 31 -1.39 9.02 12.45
CA VAL A 31 -1.66 10.36 11.93
C VAL A 31 -0.36 11.14 11.68
N ALA A 32 0.62 11.00 12.57
CA ALA A 32 1.91 11.67 12.43
C ALA A 32 2.79 11.02 11.34
N ALA A 33 2.61 9.73 11.06
CA ALA A 33 3.41 9.00 10.08
C ALA A 33 2.92 9.17 8.64
N LEU A 34 1.63 9.47 8.44
CA LEU A 34 1.01 9.55 7.12
C LEU A 34 1.76 10.48 6.14
N PRO A 35 2.18 11.70 6.51
CA PRO A 35 2.90 12.59 5.58
C PRO A 35 4.22 12.00 5.06
N GLU A 36 4.91 11.20 5.87
CA GLU A 36 6.16 10.55 5.46
C GLU A 36 5.89 9.36 4.53
N PHE A 37 4.82 8.59 4.74
CA PHE A 37 4.41 7.58 3.75
C PHE A 37 3.99 8.21 2.41
N VAL A 38 3.32 9.37 2.43
CA VAL A 38 2.99 10.13 1.21
C VAL A 38 4.26 10.55 0.48
N ALA A 39 5.20 11.19 1.19
CA ALA A 39 6.48 11.61 0.60
C ALA A 39 7.27 10.43 0.02
N ALA A 40 7.22 9.25 0.66
CA ALA A 40 7.83 8.04 0.12
C ALA A 40 7.21 7.62 -1.22
N THR A 41 5.88 7.65 -1.35
CA THR A 41 5.18 7.32 -2.60
C THR A 41 5.31 8.38 -3.70
N GLU A 42 5.54 9.64 -3.32
CA GLU A 42 5.81 10.72 -4.28
C GLU A 42 7.23 10.59 -4.86
N ALA A 43 8.21 10.19 -4.02
CA ALA A 43 9.56 9.92 -4.45
C ALA A 43 9.66 8.61 -5.27
N ASP A 44 9.00 7.53 -4.83
CA ASP A 44 8.92 6.27 -5.57
C ASP A 44 7.49 5.72 -5.58
N PRO A 45 6.72 5.98 -6.67
CA PRO A 45 5.36 5.47 -6.82
C PRO A 45 5.26 3.94 -6.86
N SER A 46 6.37 3.22 -7.10
CA SER A 46 6.37 1.75 -7.11
C SER A 46 6.54 1.11 -5.73
N MET A 47 6.78 1.90 -4.69
CA MET A 47 7.04 1.42 -3.33
C MET A 47 5.76 0.92 -2.63
N ALA A 48 5.43 -0.36 -2.85
CA ALA A 48 4.24 -1.01 -2.32
C ALA A 48 4.05 -0.86 -0.81
N ASP A 49 5.11 -1.06 -0.01
CA ASP A 49 5.04 -0.94 1.45
C ASP A 49 4.66 0.48 1.91
N ALA A 50 5.05 1.52 1.16
CA ALA A 50 4.67 2.90 1.47
C ALA A 50 3.19 3.13 1.19
N TRP A 51 2.64 2.58 0.10
CA TRP A 51 1.20 2.62 -0.15
C TRP A 51 0.40 1.87 0.92
N LEU A 52 0.86 0.71 1.36
CA LEU A 52 0.26 -0.01 2.49
C LEU A 52 0.32 0.84 3.78
N GLY A 53 1.43 1.54 4.00
CA GLY A 53 1.61 2.46 5.13
C GLY A 53 0.63 3.62 5.12
N ARG A 54 0.36 4.23 3.96
CA ARG A 54 -0.67 5.27 3.80
C ARG A 54 -2.04 4.75 4.24
N ILE A 55 -2.44 3.57 3.74
CA ILE A 55 -3.74 2.97 4.04
C ILE A 55 -3.85 2.59 5.52
N ALA A 56 -2.80 1.97 6.08
CA ALA A 56 -2.70 1.68 7.51
C ALA A 56 -2.81 2.93 8.39
N CYS A 57 -2.47 4.10 7.84
CA CYS A 57 -2.54 5.38 8.53
C CYS A 57 -3.80 6.21 8.21
N GLY A 58 -4.77 5.62 7.50
CA GLY A 58 -6.10 6.22 7.28
C GLY A 58 -6.31 6.83 5.90
N ASP A 59 -5.38 6.68 4.95
CA ASP A 59 -5.65 6.98 3.55
C ASP A 59 -6.68 5.99 3.00
N ARG A 60 -7.85 6.50 2.61
CA ARG A 60 -8.98 5.70 2.10
C ARG A 60 -9.26 5.96 0.63
N ASP A 61 -8.37 6.66 -0.07
CA ASP A 61 -8.58 6.97 -1.47
C ASP A 61 -8.49 5.72 -2.34
N LEU A 62 -9.48 5.54 -3.22
CA LEU A 62 -9.48 4.43 -4.18
C LEU A 62 -8.23 4.44 -5.07
N ALA A 63 -7.67 5.62 -5.35
CA ALA A 63 -6.43 5.76 -6.10
C ALA A 63 -5.24 5.12 -5.37
N SER A 64 -5.13 5.30 -4.05
CA SER A 64 -4.06 4.70 -3.24
C SER A 64 -4.16 3.18 -3.20
N LEU A 65 -5.38 2.62 -3.07
CA LEU A 65 -5.63 1.18 -3.18
C LEU A 65 -5.29 0.63 -4.57
N LYS A 66 -5.61 1.37 -5.65
CA LYS A 66 -5.22 1.00 -7.02
C LYS A 66 -3.70 0.97 -7.20
N GLN A 67 -2.99 1.95 -6.65
CA GLN A 67 -1.52 1.98 -6.69
C GLN A 67 -0.90 0.83 -5.90
N LEU A 68 -1.39 0.56 -4.69
CA LEU A 68 -0.94 -0.59 -3.91
C LEU A 68 -1.13 -1.90 -4.69
N ASN A 69 -2.31 -2.11 -5.28
CA ASN A 69 -2.58 -3.33 -6.05
C ASN A 69 -1.70 -3.46 -7.31
N ALA A 70 -1.39 -2.35 -7.98
CA ALA A 70 -0.51 -2.36 -9.16
C ALA A 70 0.93 -2.80 -8.84
N HIS A 71 1.34 -2.70 -7.56
CA HIS A 71 2.69 -2.97 -7.10
C HIS A 71 2.75 -4.04 -6.00
N SER A 72 1.65 -4.76 -5.74
CA SER A 72 1.51 -5.64 -4.58
C SER A 72 2.50 -6.82 -4.55
N GLU A 73 3.04 -7.22 -5.72
CA GLU A 73 4.13 -8.19 -5.84
C GLU A 73 5.42 -7.76 -5.13
N TRP A 74 5.58 -6.45 -4.87
CA TRP A 74 6.73 -5.87 -4.18
C TRP A 74 6.51 -5.63 -2.70
N LEU A 75 5.36 -6.05 -2.15
CA LEU A 75 5.12 -6.02 -0.72
C LEU A 75 6.23 -6.73 0.05
N HIS A 76 6.44 -6.26 1.27
CA HIS A 76 7.45 -6.71 2.22
C HIS A 76 8.90 -6.35 1.88
N ARG A 77 9.21 -5.79 0.72
CA ARG A 77 10.61 -5.47 0.37
C ARG A 77 11.27 -4.51 1.36
N GLU A 78 10.59 -3.43 1.68
CA GLU A 78 11.12 -2.38 2.54
C GLU A 78 10.91 -2.72 4.00
N THR A 79 9.80 -3.37 4.37
CA THR A 79 9.61 -3.84 5.75
C THR A 79 10.63 -4.93 6.12
N THR A 80 10.94 -5.86 5.20
CA THR A 80 11.98 -6.88 5.38
C THR A 80 13.36 -6.24 5.49
N ARG A 81 13.67 -5.24 4.65
CA ARG A 81 14.94 -4.51 4.70
C ARG A 81 15.23 -3.94 6.09
N ILE A 82 14.21 -3.45 6.79
CA ILE A 82 14.36 -2.85 8.12
C ILE A 82 13.95 -3.76 9.28
N GLY A 83 13.61 -5.03 9.02
CA GLY A 83 13.22 -5.99 10.04
C GLY A 83 11.94 -5.61 10.80
N ARG A 84 10.95 -5.05 10.11
CA ARG A 84 9.65 -4.65 10.69
C ARG A 84 8.49 -5.30 9.94
N THR A 85 7.30 -5.21 10.52
CA THR A 85 6.03 -5.61 9.90
C THR A 85 5.11 -4.41 9.73
N LEU A 86 4.24 -4.49 8.74
CA LEU A 86 3.24 -3.48 8.45
C LEU A 86 1.97 -4.18 7.97
N ALA A 87 0.83 -3.71 8.45
CA ALA A 87 -0.48 -4.21 8.08
C ALA A 87 -1.47 -3.04 8.07
N ALA A 88 -2.50 -3.13 7.24
CA ALA A 88 -3.58 -2.17 7.19
C ALA A 88 -4.92 -2.84 7.48
N GLU A 89 -5.74 -2.23 8.33
CA GLU A 89 -7.13 -2.67 8.55
C GLU A 89 -8.04 -2.01 7.52
N VAL A 90 -8.69 -2.82 6.67
CA VAL A 90 -9.55 -2.34 5.59
C VAL A 90 -10.96 -2.90 5.75
N GLN A 91 -11.96 -2.03 5.62
CA GLN A 91 -13.37 -2.42 5.63
C GLN A 91 -13.82 -2.85 4.25
N LEU A 92 -14.34 -4.08 4.16
CA LEU A 92 -15.05 -4.63 3.03
C LEU A 92 -16.56 -4.37 3.23
N GLY A 93 -17.00 -3.15 2.92
CA GLY A 93 -18.38 -2.73 3.18
C GLY A 93 -18.66 -2.42 4.66
N PRO A 94 -19.92 -2.52 5.12
CA PRO A 94 -20.32 -1.97 6.42
C PRO A 94 -20.01 -2.86 7.63
N SER A 95 -19.62 -4.12 7.44
CA SER A 95 -19.64 -5.11 8.53
C SER A 95 -18.42 -6.04 8.59
N ILE A 96 -17.54 -6.03 7.59
CA ILE A 96 -16.42 -6.97 7.51
C ILE A 96 -15.13 -6.18 7.39
N GLY A 97 -14.22 -6.34 8.34
CA GLY A 97 -12.84 -5.85 8.24
C GLY A 97 -11.89 -6.98 7.90
N ILE A 98 -10.86 -6.69 7.11
CA ILE A 98 -9.72 -7.59 6.88
C ILE A 98 -8.42 -6.88 7.25
N THR A 99 -7.47 -7.66 7.74
CA THR A 99 -6.08 -7.23 7.88
C THR A 99 -5.37 -7.49 6.56
N VAL A 100 -4.85 -6.44 5.93
CA VAL A 100 -4.11 -6.50 4.67
C VAL A 100 -2.61 -6.49 4.99
N THR A 101 -1.96 -7.60 4.67
CA THR A 101 -0.51 -7.80 4.73
C THR A 101 0.07 -8.24 3.39
N ASP A 102 -0.69 -8.94 2.53
CA ASP A 102 -0.19 -9.51 1.29
C ASP A 102 -1.02 -9.13 0.05
N ALA A 103 -0.53 -9.52 -1.13
CA ALA A 103 -1.13 -9.17 -2.41
C ALA A 103 -2.55 -9.72 -2.60
N SER A 104 -2.86 -10.89 -2.02
CA SER A 104 -4.19 -11.49 -2.15
C SER A 104 -5.25 -10.60 -1.49
N GLN A 105 -4.94 -10.17 -0.27
CA GLN A 105 -5.79 -9.33 0.57
C GLN A 105 -5.92 -7.92 -0.01
N VAL A 106 -4.86 -7.40 -0.65
CA VAL A 106 -4.93 -6.14 -1.40
C VAL A 106 -5.98 -6.22 -2.52
N GLY A 107 -5.98 -7.30 -3.31
CA GLY A 107 -6.95 -7.44 -4.39
C GLY A 107 -8.39 -7.61 -3.89
N LEU A 108 -8.60 -8.28 -2.75
CA LEU A 108 -9.92 -8.34 -2.09
C LEU A 108 -10.37 -6.95 -1.59
N ALA A 109 -9.48 -6.21 -0.93
CA ALA A 109 -9.72 -4.84 -0.50
C ALA A 109 -10.09 -3.93 -1.68
N LEU A 110 -9.33 -3.99 -2.77
CA LEU A 110 -9.58 -3.19 -3.97
C LEU A 110 -10.90 -3.60 -4.66
N SER A 111 -11.21 -4.89 -4.75
CA SER A 111 -12.47 -5.37 -5.34
C SER A 111 -13.68 -4.84 -4.58
N SER A 112 -13.61 -4.81 -3.24
CA SER A 112 -14.65 -4.21 -2.42
C SER A 112 -14.76 -2.70 -2.63
N ALA A 113 -13.63 -1.98 -2.62
CA ALA A 113 -13.62 -0.53 -2.84
C ALA A 113 -14.15 -0.14 -4.24
N LEU A 114 -13.83 -0.92 -5.28
CA LEU A 114 -14.37 -0.75 -6.63
C LEU A 114 -15.88 -0.98 -6.67
N THR A 115 -16.38 -1.99 -5.96
CA THR A 115 -17.83 -2.27 -5.85
C THR A 115 -18.57 -1.11 -5.19
N ILE A 116 -18.02 -0.57 -4.10
CA ILE A 116 -18.58 0.60 -3.40
C ILE A 116 -18.58 1.84 -4.32
N ALA A 117 -17.55 1.99 -5.15
CA ALA A 117 -17.43 3.07 -6.13
C ALA A 117 -18.29 2.87 -7.40
N GLY A 118 -19.00 1.75 -7.53
CA GLY A 118 -19.79 1.42 -8.72
C GLY A 118 -18.98 0.94 -9.93
N GLU A 119 -17.70 0.64 -9.77
CA GLU A 119 -16.80 0.14 -10.82
C GLU A 119 -16.89 -1.40 -10.96
N TYR A 120 -18.10 -1.94 -11.09
CA TYR A 120 -18.38 -3.38 -11.00
C TYR A 120 -17.57 -4.24 -11.97
N ALA A 121 -17.44 -3.83 -13.24
CA ALA A 121 -16.69 -4.60 -14.24
C ALA A 121 -15.20 -4.78 -13.86
N LYS A 122 -14.61 -3.82 -13.13
CA LYS A 122 -13.22 -3.95 -12.66
C LYS A 122 -13.12 -4.80 -11.41
N ALA A 123 -14.12 -4.72 -10.52
CA ALA A 123 -14.21 -5.62 -9.37
C ALA A 123 -14.33 -7.08 -9.83
N ASP A 124 -15.20 -7.37 -10.79
CA ASP A 124 -15.37 -8.71 -11.37
C ASP A 124 -14.08 -9.22 -12.01
N ALA A 125 -13.36 -8.36 -12.76
CA ALA A 125 -12.10 -8.73 -13.38
C ALA A 125 -11.02 -9.10 -12.37
N LEU A 126 -10.96 -8.40 -11.22
CA LEU A 126 -10.05 -8.77 -10.13
C LEU A 126 -10.48 -10.11 -9.53
N LEU A 127 -11.73 -10.26 -9.10
CA LEU A 127 -12.23 -11.47 -8.44
C LEU A 127 -12.16 -12.73 -9.32
N ALA A 128 -12.08 -12.59 -10.65
CA ALA A 128 -11.86 -13.70 -11.56
C ALA A 128 -10.45 -14.33 -11.46
N ASN A 129 -9.48 -13.64 -10.84
CA ASN A 129 -8.15 -14.20 -10.60
C ASN A 129 -8.19 -15.17 -9.42
N ARG A 130 -8.00 -16.47 -9.69
CA ARG A 130 -8.02 -17.54 -8.69
C ARG A 130 -6.98 -17.39 -7.59
N GLU A 131 -5.83 -16.79 -7.88
CA GLU A 131 -4.77 -16.57 -6.87
C GLU A 131 -5.23 -15.65 -5.73
N LEU A 132 -6.26 -14.82 -5.95
CA LEU A 132 -6.87 -14.00 -4.89
C LEU A 132 -7.75 -14.81 -3.93
N LEU A 133 -8.18 -16.00 -4.32
CA LEU A 133 -9.18 -16.81 -3.61
C LEU A 133 -8.58 -18.04 -2.93
N ASP A 134 -7.32 -18.36 -3.20
CA ASP A 134 -6.62 -19.54 -2.68
C ASP A 134 -5.79 -19.24 -1.40
N SER A 135 -6.11 -18.16 -0.68
CA SER A 135 -5.39 -17.72 0.54
C SER A 135 -6.00 -18.23 1.84
#